data_AF-A0A7W0JHH4-F1
#
_entry.id   AF-A0A7W0JHH4-F1
#
_cell.length_a   1.000
_cell.length_b   1.000
_cell.length_c   1.000
_cell.angle_alpha   90.00
_cell.angle_beta   90.00
_cell.angle_gamma   90.00
#
_symmetry.space_group_name_H-M   'P 1'
#
loop_
_entity.id
_entity.type
_entity.pdbx_description
1 polymer ?
#
loop_
_entity_poly.entity_id
_entity_poly.type
_entity_poly.pdbx_seq_one_letter_code
_entity_poly.pdbx_strand_id
1 'polypeptide(L)'
;GLRGAFAFPILLHGEVLGVLEFFSREVRPPDASLLALMASVGSQTGQVIERQRAEEERARLSEEIIRVQDEQLAELSTPLIPLTDQIVIMPLVGTVDSKRAQRMMEALLNGLSETRPPVAIIDITGVSFVDAHVANTLVRMAQAARLLGTHVVLTGIRGGVARSLVGLGVELAGLTTRKSLQDGIACSFEFLRARATNL
;
A
#
# COMPACT_ATOMS: atom_id res chain seq x y z
N GLY A 1 20.45 31.33 -46.36
CA GLY A 1 19.28 31.55 -45.49
C GLY A 1 18.17 30.60 -45.89
N LEU A 2 17.26 30.27 -44.96
CA LEU A 2 15.93 29.71 -45.28
C LEU A 2 15.25 30.62 -46.31
N ARG A 3 14.60 30.06 -47.32
CA ARG A 3 13.94 30.86 -48.38
C ARG A 3 12.46 30.53 -48.55
N GLY A 4 11.96 29.43 -48.01
CA GLY A 4 10.53 29.07 -48.04
C GLY A 4 10.10 28.23 -46.83
N ALA A 5 8.80 28.26 -46.54
CA ALA A 5 8.15 27.46 -45.49
C ALA A 5 6.86 26.84 -46.06
N PHE A 6 6.54 25.64 -45.58
CA PHE A 6 5.34 24.90 -45.92
C PHE A 6 4.69 24.41 -44.63
N ALA A 7 3.41 24.71 -44.44
CA ALA A 7 2.68 24.33 -43.24
C ALA A 7 1.44 23.51 -43.61
N PHE A 8 1.15 22.47 -42.85
CA PHE A 8 -0.09 21.71 -42.99
C PHE A 8 -0.80 21.52 -41.65
N PRO A 9 -2.16 21.56 -41.65
CA PRO A 9 -2.93 21.37 -40.44
C PRO A 9 -2.96 19.90 -40.05
N ILE A 10 -2.76 19.63 -38.77
CA ILE A 10 -3.18 18.38 -38.13
C ILE A 10 -4.68 18.52 -37.87
N LEU A 11 -5.47 17.63 -38.47
CA LEU A 11 -6.93 17.73 -38.43
C LEU A 11 -7.53 16.61 -37.59
N LEU A 12 -8.52 16.94 -36.77
CA LEU A 12 -9.32 16.00 -36.02
C LEU A 12 -10.79 16.41 -36.10
N HIS A 13 -11.66 15.54 -36.61
CA HIS A 13 -13.10 15.82 -36.80
C HIS A 13 -13.39 17.12 -37.59
N GLY A 14 -12.49 17.54 -38.48
CA GLY A 14 -12.61 18.78 -39.24
C GLY A 14 -12.08 20.03 -38.53
N GLU A 15 -11.63 19.90 -37.28
CA GLU A 15 -10.98 20.97 -36.52
C GLU A 15 -9.45 20.88 -36.60
N VAL A 16 -8.77 22.02 -36.54
CA VAL A 16 -7.30 22.09 -36.55
C VAL A 16 -6.79 21.86 -35.14
N LEU A 17 -6.19 20.70 -34.90
CA LEU A 17 -5.56 20.35 -33.63
C LEU A 17 -4.20 21.02 -33.45
N GLY A 18 -3.53 21.35 -34.56
CA GLY A 18 -2.23 22.00 -34.59
C GLY A 18 -1.74 22.15 -36.03
N VAL A 19 -0.57 22.76 -36.21
CA VAL A 19 0.04 22.95 -37.53
C VAL A 19 1.48 22.46 -37.48
N LEU A 20 1.87 21.65 -38.47
CA LEU A 20 3.24 21.22 -38.67
C LEU A 20 3.87 22.09 -39.76
N GLU A 21 5.01 22.71 -39.45
CA GLU A 21 5.74 23.58 -40.38
C GLU A 21 7.06 22.94 -40.80
N PHE A 22 7.33 22.96 -42.11
CA PHE A 22 8.53 22.45 -42.76
C PHE A 22 9.24 23.61 -43.45
N PHE A 23 10.55 23.69 -43.27
CA PHE A 23 11.36 24.77 -43.82
C PHE A 23 12.25 24.28 -44.95
N SER A 24 12.38 25.10 -46.00
CA SER A 24 13.22 24.81 -47.17
C SER A 24 14.14 25.98 -47.52
N ARG A 25 15.29 25.64 -48.12
CA ARG A 25 16.24 26.62 -48.68
C ARG A 25 15.88 27.01 -50.13
N GLU A 26 14.94 26.32 -50.75
CA GLU A 26 14.42 26.57 -52.10
C GLU A 26 12.92 26.92 -52.06
N VAL A 27 12.51 27.92 -52.84
CA VAL A 27 11.09 28.28 -53.01
C VAL A 27 10.51 27.41 -54.12
N ARG A 28 9.48 26.63 -53.80
CA ARG A 28 8.72 25.83 -54.77
C ARG A 28 7.27 26.30 -54.82
N PRO A 29 6.65 26.33 -56.00
CA PRO A 29 5.23 26.63 -56.11
C PRO A 29 4.40 25.51 -55.42
N PRO A 30 3.24 25.86 -54.85
CA PRO A 30 2.36 24.88 -54.21
C PRO A 30 1.85 23.85 -55.22
N ASP A 31 2.07 22.57 -54.93
CA ASP A 31 1.57 21.43 -55.72
C ASP A 31 0.29 20.89 -55.07
N ALA A 32 -0.81 20.86 -55.83
CA ALA A 32 -2.10 20.38 -55.37
C ALA A 32 -2.06 18.92 -54.89
N SER A 33 -1.25 18.08 -55.54
CA SER A 33 -1.09 16.66 -55.16
C SER A 33 -0.37 16.53 -53.82
N LEU A 34 0.69 17.31 -53.62
CA LEU A 34 1.41 17.39 -52.35
C LEU A 34 0.50 17.93 -51.25
N LEU A 35 -0.29 18.98 -51.51
CA LEU A 35 -1.24 19.54 -50.55
C LEU A 35 -2.29 18.50 -50.10
N ALA A 36 -2.82 17.71 -51.04
CA ALA A 36 -3.78 16.65 -50.74
C ALA A 36 -3.17 15.52 -49.89
N LEU A 37 -1.94 15.11 -50.22
CA LEU A 37 -1.20 14.11 -49.42
C LEU A 37 -0.93 14.62 -48.01
N MET A 38 -0.51 15.88 -47.87
CA MET A 38 -0.23 16.48 -46.57
C MET A 38 -1.50 16.66 -45.72
N ALA A 39 -2.65 16.97 -46.34
CA ALA A 39 -3.94 16.98 -45.65
C ALA A 39 -4.33 15.58 -45.15
N SER A 40 -4.08 14.53 -45.93
CA SER A 40 -4.30 13.14 -45.52
C SER A 40 -3.40 12.74 -44.33
N VAL A 41 -2.11 13.09 -44.39
CA VAL A 41 -1.15 12.88 -43.30
C VAL A 41 -1.56 13.65 -42.04
N GLY A 42 -1.98 14.91 -42.18
CA GLY A 42 -2.47 15.74 -41.09
C GLY A 42 -3.69 15.13 -40.38
N SER A 43 -4.62 14.55 -41.14
CA SER A 43 -5.79 13.84 -40.58
C SER A 43 -5.40 12.54 -39.86
N GLN A 44 -4.50 11.73 -40.44
CA GLN A 44 -3.99 10.51 -39.78
C GLN A 44 -3.23 10.84 -38.50
N THR A 45 -2.42 11.90 -38.52
CA THR A 45 -1.69 12.39 -37.35
C THR A 45 -2.65 12.82 -36.25
N GLY A 46 -3.74 13.51 -36.60
CA GLY A 46 -4.79 13.90 -35.64
C GLY A 46 -5.43 12.69 -34.94
N GLN A 47 -5.75 11.63 -35.68
CA GLN A 47 -6.32 10.39 -35.13
C GLN A 47 -5.37 9.67 -34.17
N VAL A 48 -4.06 9.63 -34.50
CA VAL A 48 -3.06 9.01 -33.62
C VAL A 48 -2.89 9.82 -32.33
N ILE A 49 -2.88 11.15 -32.41
CA ILE A 49 -2.80 12.02 -31.23
C ILE A 49 -4.02 11.83 -30.33
N GLU A 50 -5.22 11.72 -30.90
CA GLU A 50 -6.45 11.44 -30.13
C GLU A 50 -6.35 10.10 -29.40
N ARG A 51 -5.94 9.03 -30.10
CA ARG A 51 -5.76 7.70 -29.50
C ARG A 51 -4.75 7.74 -28.35
N GLN A 52 -3.62 8.40 -28.53
CA GLN A 52 -2.56 8.44 -27.53
C GLN A 52 -2.99 9.23 -26.28
N ARG A 53 -3.70 10.35 -26.45
CA ARG A 53 -4.29 11.09 -25.31
C ARG A 53 -5.32 10.25 -24.55
N ALA A 54 -6.14 9.46 -25.25
CA ALA A 54 -7.11 8.58 -24.61
C ALA A 54 -6.44 7.42 -23.84
N GLU A 55 -5.34 6.88 -24.35
CA GLU A 55 -4.53 5.87 -23.67
C GLU A 55 -3.83 6.42 -22.43
N GLU A 56 -3.23 7.60 -22.52
CA GLU A 56 -2.57 8.28 -21.39
C GLU A 56 -3.57 8.61 -20.27
N GLU A 57 -4.75 9.14 -20.60
CA GLU A 57 -5.77 9.44 -19.60
C GLU A 57 -6.32 8.15 -18.97
N ARG A 58 -6.51 7.08 -19.74
CA ARG A 58 -6.89 5.76 -19.20
C ARG A 58 -5.82 5.20 -18.27
N ALA A 59 -4.55 5.30 -18.63
CA ALA A 59 -3.44 4.84 -17.80
C ALA A 59 -3.39 5.62 -16.48
N ARG A 60 -3.53 6.94 -16.53
CA ARG A 60 -3.58 7.81 -15.36
C ARG A 60 -4.77 7.48 -14.44
N LEU A 61 -5.96 7.33 -15.00
CA LEU A 61 -7.16 6.95 -14.23
C LEU A 61 -6.99 5.56 -13.60
N SER A 62 -6.39 4.61 -14.32
CA SER A 62 -6.11 3.28 -13.77
C SER A 62 -5.10 3.35 -12.62
N GLU A 63 -4.04 4.15 -12.74
CA GLU A 63 -3.05 4.34 -11.69
C GLU A 63 -3.65 5.02 -10.45
N GLU A 64 -4.55 5.97 -10.66
CA GLU A 64 -5.32 6.61 -9.58
C GLU A 64 -6.30 5.65 -8.90
N ILE A 65 -7.01 4.81 -9.65
CA ILE A 65 -7.88 3.76 -9.10
C ILE A 65 -7.06 2.75 -8.29
N ILE A 66 -5.89 2.33 -8.79
CA ILE A 66 -5.00 1.43 -8.06
C ILE A 66 -4.52 2.08 -6.76
N ARG A 67 -4.13 3.36 -6.78
CA ARG A 67 -3.70 4.11 -5.59
C ARG A 67 -4.82 4.23 -4.55
N VAL A 68 -6.03 4.59 -4.99
CA VAL A 68 -7.20 4.73 -4.10
C VAL A 68 -7.65 3.38 -3.56
N GLN A 69 -7.59 2.29 -4.36
CA GLN A 69 -7.86 0.94 -3.85
C GLN A 69 -6.81 0.51 -2.80
N ASP A 70 -5.52 0.80 -3.03
CA ASP A 70 -4.44 0.49 -2.08
C ASP A 70 -4.56 1.29 -0.77
N GLU A 71 -5.08 2.53 -0.83
CA GLU A 71 -5.35 3.39 0.32
C GLU A 71 -6.61 2.97 1.09
N GLN A 72 -7.71 2.64 0.40
CA GLN A 72 -8.94 2.15 1.03
C GLN A 72 -8.78 0.74 1.64
N LEU A 73 -7.91 -0.10 1.08
CA LEU A 73 -7.51 -1.36 1.70
C LEU A 73 -6.55 -1.14 2.89
N ALA A 74 -5.81 -0.02 2.94
CA ALA A 74 -4.88 0.28 4.03
C ALA A 74 -5.59 0.64 5.34
N GLU A 75 -6.72 1.38 5.28
CA GLU A 75 -7.54 1.72 6.46
C GLU A 75 -8.08 0.47 7.20
N LEU A 76 -8.16 -0.68 6.54
CA LEU A 76 -8.68 -1.93 7.09
C LEU A 76 -7.62 -3.00 7.37
N SER A 77 -6.34 -2.76 7.08
CA SER A 77 -5.36 -3.85 6.91
C SER A 77 -4.65 -4.37 8.17
N THR A 78 -4.79 -3.66 9.30
CA THR A 78 -4.53 -4.17 10.66
C THR A 78 -5.24 -3.31 11.69
N PRO A 79 -6.55 -3.53 11.90
CA PRO A 79 -7.32 -2.73 12.83
C PRO A 79 -6.81 -3.01 14.25
N LEU A 80 -6.36 -1.98 14.96
CA LEU A 80 -6.22 -2.06 16.40
C LEU A 80 -7.65 -1.93 16.99
N ILE A 81 -8.24 -3.04 17.38
CA ILE A 81 -9.61 -3.12 17.86
C ILE A 81 -9.60 -2.97 19.38
N PRO A 82 -10.19 -1.90 19.96
CA PRO A 82 -10.34 -1.81 21.40
C PRO A 82 -11.38 -2.84 21.87
N LEU A 83 -10.97 -3.72 22.78
CA LEU A 83 -11.89 -4.64 23.47
C LEU A 83 -12.51 -3.94 24.70
N THR A 84 -11.68 -3.14 25.39
CA THR A 84 -12.06 -2.27 26.51
C THR A 84 -11.14 -1.05 26.52
N ASP A 85 -11.38 -0.08 27.40
CA ASP A 85 -10.47 1.07 27.61
C ASP A 85 -9.05 0.66 28.06
N GLN A 86 -8.85 -0.61 28.46
CA GLN A 86 -7.59 -1.12 28.96
C GLN A 86 -6.96 -2.22 28.10
N ILE A 87 -7.69 -2.73 27.11
CA ILE A 87 -7.28 -3.88 26.30
C ILE A 87 -7.54 -3.57 24.83
N VAL A 88 -6.49 -3.67 24.02
CA VAL A 88 -6.57 -3.59 22.55
C VAL A 88 -6.18 -4.91 21.91
N ILE A 89 -6.71 -5.19 20.73
CA ILE A 89 -6.44 -6.41 19.95
C ILE A 89 -5.98 -6.02 18.55
N MET A 90 -4.89 -6.62 18.08
CA MET A 90 -4.42 -6.55 16.70
C MET A 90 -4.50 -7.95 16.07
N PRO A 91 -5.54 -8.24 15.27
CA PRO A 91 -5.65 -9.51 14.55
C PRO A 91 -4.82 -9.47 13.25
N LEU A 92 -4.05 -10.54 13.02
CA LEU A 92 -3.29 -10.77 11.80
C LEU A 92 -3.98 -11.87 10.96
N VAL A 93 -4.56 -11.47 9.82
CA VAL A 93 -5.32 -12.38 8.95
C VAL A 93 -4.65 -12.50 7.58
N GLY A 94 -4.32 -13.71 7.13
CA GLY A 94 -3.75 -13.94 5.80
C GLY A 94 -2.22 -13.89 5.78
N THR A 95 -1.65 -13.67 4.60
CA THR A 95 -0.19 -13.62 4.42
C THR A 95 0.37 -12.30 4.94
N VAL A 96 1.49 -12.38 5.67
CA VAL A 96 2.22 -11.20 6.16
C VAL A 96 3.48 -11.05 5.33
N ASP A 97 3.57 -9.97 4.57
CA ASP A 97 4.78 -9.54 3.87
C ASP A 97 5.45 -8.36 4.61
N SER A 98 6.57 -7.87 4.09
CA SER A 98 7.30 -6.76 4.71
C SER A 98 6.53 -5.44 4.76
N LYS A 99 5.74 -5.12 3.72
CA LYS A 99 4.96 -3.87 3.66
C LYS A 99 3.87 -3.91 4.74
N ARG A 100 3.22 -5.07 4.89
CA ARG A 100 2.21 -5.31 5.92
C ARG A 100 2.81 -5.33 7.32
N ALA A 101 3.97 -5.96 7.49
CA ALA A 101 4.70 -5.98 8.76
C ALA A 101 5.05 -4.57 9.26
N GLN A 102 5.46 -3.68 8.36
CA GLN A 102 5.71 -2.27 8.69
C GLN A 102 4.41 -1.53 9.07
N ARG A 103 3.34 -1.68 8.28
CA ARG A 103 2.04 -1.07 8.58
C ARG A 103 1.49 -1.51 9.93
N MET A 104 1.64 -2.79 10.27
CA MET A 104 1.30 -3.35 11.58
C MET A 104 2.06 -2.62 12.70
N MET A 105 3.36 -2.35 12.51
CA MET A 105 4.18 -1.71 13.54
C MET A 105 3.70 -0.28 13.77
N GLU A 106 3.53 0.48 12.69
CA GLU A 106 3.04 1.86 12.74
C GLU A 106 1.66 1.93 13.38
N ALA A 107 0.73 1.06 12.97
CA ALA A 107 -0.61 0.99 13.54
C ALA A 107 -0.59 0.67 15.05
N LEU A 108 0.23 -0.29 15.48
CA LEU A 108 0.38 -0.63 16.90
C LEU A 108 0.91 0.57 17.67
N LEU A 109 2.04 1.16 17.24
CA LEU A 109 2.70 2.24 17.97
C LEU A 109 1.85 3.51 18.05
N ASN A 110 1.16 3.86 16.96
CA ASN A 110 0.24 5.00 16.96
C ASN A 110 -0.90 4.77 17.95
N GLY A 111 -1.58 3.61 17.85
CA GLY A 111 -2.70 3.31 18.72
C GLY A 111 -2.31 3.17 20.20
N LEU A 112 -1.14 2.58 20.50
CA LEU A 112 -0.61 2.51 21.87
C LEU A 112 -0.21 3.88 22.43
N SER A 113 0.32 4.79 21.59
CA SER A 113 0.69 6.13 22.02
C SER A 113 -0.53 7.00 22.35
N GLU A 114 -1.61 6.83 21.58
CA GLU A 114 -2.88 7.54 21.74
C GLU A 114 -3.69 7.02 22.93
N THR A 115 -3.89 5.70 23.02
CA THR A 115 -4.80 5.09 24.00
C THR A 115 -4.10 4.56 25.25
N ARG A 116 -2.78 4.39 25.21
CA ARG A 116 -1.92 3.89 26.31
C ARG A 116 -2.52 2.71 27.08
N PRO A 117 -2.99 1.65 26.40
CA PRO A 117 -3.65 0.56 27.06
C PRO A 117 -2.62 -0.23 27.89
N PRO A 118 -2.97 -0.67 29.11
CA PRO A 118 -2.15 -1.60 29.89
C PRO A 118 -1.82 -2.91 29.17
N VAL A 119 -2.69 -3.38 28.27
CA VAL A 119 -2.54 -4.67 27.58
C VAL A 119 -2.86 -4.56 26.09
N ALA A 120 -2.03 -5.19 25.27
CA ALA A 120 -2.27 -5.41 23.85
C ALA A 120 -2.19 -6.90 23.50
N ILE A 121 -3.18 -7.40 22.76
CA ILE A 121 -3.23 -8.77 22.27
C ILE A 121 -2.89 -8.76 20.78
N ILE A 122 -1.90 -9.54 20.36
CA ILE A 122 -1.58 -9.78 18.95
C ILE A 122 -2.10 -11.17 18.61
N ASP A 123 -3.09 -11.29 17.73
CA ASP A 123 -3.65 -12.57 17.31
C ASP A 123 -3.11 -12.99 15.95
N ILE A 124 -2.36 -14.10 15.92
CA ILE A 124 -1.77 -14.64 14.70
C ILE A 124 -2.47 -15.90 14.20
N THR A 125 -3.71 -16.16 14.65
CA THR A 125 -4.48 -17.35 14.27
C THR A 125 -4.65 -17.49 12.75
N GLY A 126 -4.66 -16.38 12.01
CA GLY A 126 -4.77 -16.32 10.54
C GLY A 126 -3.44 -16.45 9.79
N VAL A 127 -2.30 -16.57 10.47
CA VAL A 127 -0.96 -16.64 9.87
C VAL A 127 -0.53 -18.10 9.73
N SER A 128 -0.37 -18.56 8.49
CA SER A 128 -0.03 -19.96 8.17
C SER A 128 1.47 -20.25 8.17
N PHE A 129 2.29 -19.23 7.89
CA PHE A 129 3.75 -19.34 7.83
C PHE A 129 4.40 -18.07 8.38
N VAL A 130 5.51 -18.25 9.08
CA VAL A 130 6.33 -17.17 9.62
C VAL A 130 7.76 -17.39 9.15
N ASP A 131 8.29 -16.41 8.41
CA ASP A 131 9.69 -16.33 8.04
C ASP A 131 10.49 -15.50 9.08
N ALA A 132 11.79 -15.34 8.83
CA ALA A 132 12.67 -14.53 9.67
C ALA A 132 12.20 -13.07 9.82
N HIS A 133 11.62 -12.50 8.76
CA HIS A 133 11.22 -11.10 8.73
C HIS A 133 9.98 -10.86 9.60
N VAL A 134 8.95 -11.70 9.44
CA VAL A 134 7.73 -11.65 10.24
C VAL A 134 8.03 -11.96 11.70
N ALA A 135 8.89 -12.94 11.98
CA ALA A 135 9.31 -13.27 13.33
C ALA A 135 9.99 -12.09 14.04
N ASN A 136 10.98 -11.47 13.37
CA ASN A 136 11.67 -10.29 13.91
C ASN A 136 10.71 -9.12 14.12
N THR A 137 9.76 -8.93 13.20
CA THR A 137 8.73 -7.90 13.35
C THR A 137 7.89 -8.10 14.61
N LEU A 138 7.41 -9.32 14.88
CA LEU A 138 6.63 -9.62 16.09
C LEU A 138 7.42 -9.34 17.38
N VAL A 139 8.71 -9.68 17.42
CA VAL A 139 9.58 -9.39 18.56
C VAL A 139 9.74 -7.88 18.75
N ARG A 140 10.05 -7.15 17.67
CA ARG A 140 10.21 -5.69 17.71
C ARG A 140 8.91 -5.00 18.16
N MET A 141 7.75 -5.48 17.73
CA MET A 141 6.45 -4.95 18.14
C MET A 141 6.27 -5.09 19.65
N ALA A 142 6.50 -6.29 20.18
CA ALA A 142 6.38 -6.55 21.60
C ALA A 142 7.36 -5.73 22.43
N GLN A 143 8.60 -5.57 21.97
CA GLN A 143 9.60 -4.73 22.62
C GLN A 143 9.18 -3.26 22.65
N ALA A 144 8.74 -2.73 21.51
CA ALA A 144 8.33 -1.33 21.41
C ALA A 144 7.06 -1.04 22.24
N ALA A 145 6.08 -1.94 22.23
CA ALA A 145 4.91 -1.86 23.09
C ALA A 145 5.28 -1.88 24.59
N ARG A 146 6.23 -2.73 24.99
CA ARG A 146 6.76 -2.76 26.37
C ARG A 146 7.44 -1.45 26.77
N LEU A 147 8.19 -0.81 25.86
CA LEU A 147 8.78 0.51 26.12
C LEU A 147 7.72 1.58 26.38
N LEU A 148 6.53 1.42 25.78
CA LEU A 148 5.35 2.26 26.03
C LEU A 148 4.53 1.81 27.26
N GLY A 149 5.03 0.87 28.06
CA GLY A 149 4.36 0.39 29.28
C GLY A 149 3.18 -0.56 29.03
N THR A 150 3.04 -1.09 27.80
CA THR A 150 1.99 -2.03 27.42
C THR A 150 2.46 -3.48 27.59
N HIS A 151 1.66 -4.31 28.26
CA HIS A 151 1.87 -5.76 28.33
C HIS A 151 1.38 -6.44 27.04
N VAL A 152 2.22 -7.23 26.39
CA VAL A 152 1.88 -7.86 25.11
C VAL A 152 1.57 -9.34 25.29
N VAL A 153 0.41 -9.76 24.77
CA VAL A 153 -0.05 -11.15 24.74
C VAL A 153 -0.13 -11.61 23.28
N LEU A 154 0.65 -12.62 22.91
CA LEU A 154 0.60 -13.24 21.58
C LEU A 154 -0.30 -14.48 21.60
N THR A 155 -1.27 -14.54 20.69
CA THR A 155 -2.28 -15.61 20.62
C THR A 155 -2.26 -16.29 19.25
N GLY A 156 -2.73 -17.54 19.18
CA GLY A 156 -2.94 -18.24 17.89
C GLY A 156 -1.71 -18.94 17.31
N ILE A 157 -0.64 -19.15 18.10
CA ILE A 157 0.57 -19.84 17.63
C ILE A 157 0.28 -21.33 17.38
N ARG A 158 0.18 -21.72 16.10
CA ARG A 158 0.05 -23.13 15.69
C ARG A 158 1.39 -23.86 15.70
N GLY A 159 1.37 -25.19 15.74
CA GLY A 159 2.59 -26.02 15.82
C GLY A 159 3.60 -25.79 14.68
N GLY A 160 3.14 -25.47 13.46
CA GLY A 160 4.01 -25.11 12.34
C GLY A 160 4.76 -23.80 12.60
N VAL A 161 4.03 -22.75 13.00
CA VAL A 161 4.60 -21.44 13.34
C VAL A 161 5.53 -21.52 14.54
N ALA A 162 5.17 -22.28 15.57
CA ALA A 162 6.03 -22.51 16.74
C ALA A 162 7.37 -23.13 16.34
N ARG A 163 7.37 -24.16 15.48
CA ARG A 163 8.60 -24.75 14.95
C ARG A 163 9.42 -23.75 14.14
N SER A 164 8.79 -22.93 13.30
CA SER A 164 9.50 -21.88 12.56
C SER A 164 10.18 -20.88 13.50
N LEU A 165 9.47 -20.38 14.50
CA LEU A 165 10.02 -19.43 15.48
C LEU A 165 11.21 -20.00 16.25
N VAL A 166 11.12 -21.27 16.67
CA VAL A 166 12.22 -21.97 17.35
C VAL A 166 13.39 -22.19 16.40
N GLY A 167 13.14 -22.64 15.17
CA GLY A 167 14.19 -22.87 14.16
C GLY A 167 14.93 -21.59 13.74
N LEU A 168 14.27 -20.45 13.84
CA LEU A 168 14.84 -19.12 13.59
C LEU A 168 15.60 -18.55 14.80
N GLY A 169 15.61 -19.24 15.95
CA GLY A 169 16.29 -18.79 17.16
C GLY A 169 15.63 -17.56 17.81
N VAL A 170 14.32 -17.40 17.62
CA VAL A 170 13.59 -16.21 18.09
C VAL A 170 13.36 -16.29 19.60
N GLU A 171 13.96 -15.37 20.33
CA GLU A 171 13.73 -15.24 21.77
C GLU A 171 12.46 -14.45 22.06
N LEU A 172 11.42 -15.12 22.54
CA LEU A 172 10.14 -14.51 22.92
C LEU A 172 10.14 -14.01 24.39
N ALA A 173 11.31 -13.70 24.93
CA ALA A 173 11.46 -13.24 26.31
C ALA A 173 10.64 -11.95 26.53
N GLY A 174 9.71 -11.99 27.49
CA GLY A 174 8.82 -10.87 27.79
C GLY A 174 7.56 -10.78 26.94
N LEU A 175 7.29 -11.75 26.03
CA LEU A 175 5.96 -11.97 25.48
C LEU A 175 5.23 -13.05 26.28
N THR A 176 4.00 -12.76 26.68
CA THR A 176 3.09 -13.79 27.17
C THR A 176 2.44 -14.48 25.98
N THR A 177 2.54 -15.80 25.87
CA THR A 177 1.86 -16.56 24.80
C THR A 177 0.62 -17.27 25.32
N ARG A 178 -0.40 -17.39 24.47
CA ARG A 178 -1.65 -18.12 24.74
C ARG A 178 -2.11 -18.87 23.48
N LYS A 179 -2.75 -20.03 23.67
CA LYS A 179 -3.13 -20.91 22.54
C LYS A 179 -4.20 -20.29 21.63
N SER A 180 -5.09 -19.46 22.18
CA SER A 180 -6.19 -18.84 21.46
C SER A 180 -6.43 -17.42 21.91
N LEU A 181 -7.15 -16.65 21.10
CA LEU A 181 -7.59 -15.29 21.46
C LEU A 181 -8.39 -15.29 22.76
N GLN A 182 -9.26 -16.29 22.97
CA GLN A 182 -10.06 -16.43 24.19
C GLN A 182 -9.19 -16.55 25.44
N ASP A 183 -8.14 -17.38 25.41
CA ASP A 183 -7.22 -17.50 26.54
C ASP A 183 -6.36 -16.23 26.72
N GLY A 184 -6.07 -15.52 25.62
CA GLY A 184 -5.40 -14.22 25.65
C GLY A 184 -6.24 -13.15 26.36
N ILE A 185 -7.53 -13.10 26.06
CA ILE A 185 -8.49 -12.19 26.70
C ILE A 185 -8.61 -12.51 28.19
N ALA A 186 -8.79 -13.79 28.55
CA ALA A 186 -8.88 -14.21 29.95
C ALA A 186 -7.61 -13.82 30.75
N CYS A 187 -6.44 -14.13 30.20
CA CYS A 187 -5.15 -13.74 30.78
C CYS A 187 -5.00 -12.22 30.95
N SER A 188 -5.51 -11.44 29.98
CA SER A 188 -5.42 -9.98 30.02
C SER A 188 -6.23 -9.41 31.19
N PHE A 189 -7.44 -9.95 31.43
CA PHE A 189 -8.24 -9.56 32.59
C PHE A 189 -7.60 -9.97 33.92
N GLU A 190 -6.99 -11.15 34.01
CA GLU A 190 -6.25 -11.58 35.20
C GLU A 190 -5.07 -10.64 35.50
N PHE A 191 -4.31 -10.26 34.47
CA PHE A 191 -3.20 -9.31 34.59
C PHE A 191 -3.67 -7.95 35.10
N LEU A 192 -4.78 -7.42 34.56
CA LEU A 192 -5.35 -6.15 35.01
C LEU A 192 -5.81 -6.20 36.47
N ARG A 193 -6.43 -7.30 36.89
CA ARG A 193 -6.84 -7.52 38.29
C ARG A 193 -5.62 -7.52 39.21
N ALA A 194 -4.57 -8.26 38.85
CA ALA A 194 -3.34 -8.32 39.63
C ALA A 194 -2.64 -6.96 39.74
N ARG A 195 -2.65 -6.16 38.66
CA ARG A 195 -2.14 -4.77 38.68
C ARG A 195 -2.94 -3.88 39.62
N ALA A 196 -4.27 -3.99 39.64
CA ALA A 196 -5.13 -3.17 40.48
C ALA A 196 -4.98 -3.50 41.98
N THR A 197 -4.66 -4.74 42.35
CA THR A 197 -4.39 -5.14 43.74
C THR A 197 -3.01 -4.77 44.27
N ASN A 198 -2.08 -4.40 43.39
CA ASN A 198 -0.70 -4.00 43.75
C ASN A 198 -0.51 -2.47 43.79
N LEU A 199 -1.60 -1.70 43.62
CA LEU A 199 -1.69 -0.25 43.78
C LEU A 199 -2.44 0.08 45.07
#